data_AF-A0A7Y1Z930-F1
#
_entry.id   AF-A0A7Y1Z930-F1
#
_cell.length_a   1.000
_cell.length_b   1.000
_cell.length_c   1.000
_cell.angle_alpha   90.00
_cell.angle_beta   90.00
_cell.angle_gamma   90.00
#
_symmetry.space_group_name_H-M   'P 1'
#
loop_
_entity.id
_entity.type
_entity.pdbx_description
1 polymer ?
#
loop_
_entity_poly.entity_id
_entity_poly.type
_entity_poly.pdbx_seq_one_letter_code
_entity_poly.pdbx_strand_id
1 'polypeptide(L)'
;MRRFINPTFLKAAIWYWTGKSTKDPHFIIGTGRCGSSLLVDVLASNEAVKTSQFEWYHTFLKTLKRSYAAQDFLTDIIDIEKVSEESVRSWNAFDRFYMKALFKYFASYSDKTYIIKSPAISLILKELQQLFPKGKFIHLYRNPYAVTLSVYKKEYFRVERYREVYTETEFKAVAANYWNSSMKGVEDFLNSIDKETFLEFSYEEFTKDARKKTAEIAGFLNISNNFSYDFSTIRSTNYKIENLSTEEVKMLNPIFREMMEKKNYEPIH
;
A
#
# COMPACT_ATOMS: atom_id res chain seq x y z
N MET A 1 34.07 7.27 6.37
CA MET A 1 33.38 6.03 5.92
C MET A 1 32.85 6.27 4.50
N ARG A 2 33.54 5.79 3.45
CA ARG A 2 33.12 6.00 2.04
C ARG A 2 31.81 5.24 1.82
N ARG A 3 30.67 5.95 1.71
CA ARG A 3 29.42 5.35 1.23
C ARG A 3 29.68 4.88 -0.20
N PHE A 4 29.81 3.58 -0.42
CA PHE A 4 29.76 3.02 -1.77
C PHE A 4 28.44 3.46 -2.41
N ILE A 5 28.53 4.30 -3.44
CA ILE A 5 27.37 4.73 -4.19
C ILE A 5 26.87 3.53 -4.97
N ASN A 6 25.62 3.12 -4.74
CA ASN A 6 25.00 2.00 -5.45
C ASN A 6 25.10 2.25 -6.98
N PRO A 7 25.70 1.34 -7.77
CA PRO A 7 25.86 1.52 -9.22
C PRO A 7 24.56 1.80 -9.96
N THR A 8 23.44 1.23 -9.49
CA THR A 8 22.10 1.48 -10.04
C THR A 8 21.67 2.93 -9.83
N PHE A 9 21.98 3.52 -8.68
CA PHE A 9 21.68 4.92 -8.43
C PHE A 9 22.50 5.86 -9.31
N LEU A 10 23.80 5.58 -9.50
CA LEU A 10 24.63 6.41 -10.38
C LEU A 10 24.07 6.43 -11.81
N LYS A 11 23.65 5.26 -12.33
CA LYS A 11 22.97 5.15 -13.63
C LYS A 11 21.65 5.93 -13.65
N ALA A 12 20.83 5.78 -12.61
CA ALA A 12 19.54 6.47 -12.50
C ALA A 12 19.71 8.01 -12.46
N ALA A 13 20.68 8.51 -11.70
CA ALA A 13 21.00 9.94 -11.62
C ALA A 13 21.45 10.49 -12.97
N ILE A 14 22.33 9.77 -13.69
CA ILE A 14 22.78 10.14 -15.04
C ILE A 14 21.58 10.17 -16.00
N TRP A 15 20.71 9.15 -15.98
CA TRP A 15 19.53 9.12 -16.85
C TRP A 15 18.55 10.26 -16.57
N TYR A 16 18.36 10.59 -15.30
CA TYR A 16 17.51 11.70 -14.90
C TYR A 16 18.09 13.04 -15.40
N TRP A 17 19.39 13.28 -15.21
CA TRP A 17 20.07 14.50 -15.67
C TRP A 17 20.14 14.63 -17.20
N THR A 18 20.28 13.50 -17.91
CA THR A 18 20.30 13.46 -19.39
C THR A 18 18.90 13.48 -20.02
N GLY A 19 17.85 13.63 -19.22
CA GLY A 19 16.46 13.70 -19.69
C GLY A 19 15.88 12.38 -20.22
N LYS A 20 16.56 11.25 -20.01
CA LYS A 20 16.09 9.92 -20.45
C LYS A 20 14.95 9.37 -19.61
N SER A 21 14.85 9.80 -18.35
CA SER A 21 13.82 9.36 -17.41
C SER A 21 12.54 10.23 -17.51
N THR A 22 11.71 9.96 -18.52
CA THR A 22 10.51 10.77 -18.85
C THR A 22 9.21 10.27 -18.23
N LYS A 23 9.13 8.97 -17.88
CA LYS A 23 7.90 8.34 -17.37
C LYS A 23 7.83 8.43 -15.85
N ASP A 24 6.61 8.54 -15.32
CA ASP A 24 6.33 8.39 -13.90
C ASP A 24 5.85 6.96 -13.60
N PRO A 25 6.23 6.37 -12.45
CA PRO A 25 5.63 5.12 -11.99
C PRO A 25 4.16 5.32 -11.61
N HIS A 26 3.40 4.22 -11.62
CA HIS A 26 2.07 4.16 -11.00
C HIS A 26 2.14 3.35 -9.71
N PHE A 27 1.11 3.46 -8.87
CA PHE A 27 1.14 2.95 -7.50
C PHE A 27 -0.10 2.13 -7.18
N ILE A 28 0.09 0.99 -6.53
CA ILE A 28 -1.01 0.29 -5.85
C ILE A 28 -1.00 0.73 -4.39
N ILE A 29 -2.11 1.27 -3.94
CA ILE A 29 -2.29 1.82 -2.60
C ILE A 29 -3.44 1.11 -1.88
N GLY A 30 -3.48 1.28 -0.56
CA GLY A 30 -4.43 0.63 0.34
C GLY A 30 -3.75 0.15 1.61
N THR A 31 -4.52 -0.49 2.49
CA THR A 31 -3.97 -1.02 3.75
C THR A 31 -3.09 -2.24 3.49
N GLY A 32 -2.16 -2.52 4.41
CA GLY A 32 -1.60 -3.84 4.51
C GLY A 32 -2.73 -4.89 4.58
N ARG A 33 -2.53 -6.03 3.91
CA ARG A 33 -3.48 -7.17 3.91
C ARG A 33 -4.80 -6.96 3.14
N CYS A 34 -4.93 -5.92 2.32
CA CYS A 34 -6.12 -5.68 1.49
C CYS A 34 -6.23 -6.60 0.25
N GLY A 35 -5.26 -7.47 -0.01
CA GLY A 35 -5.24 -8.34 -1.21
C GLY A 35 -4.40 -7.79 -2.37
N SER A 36 -3.62 -6.72 -2.14
CA SER A 36 -2.76 -6.10 -3.14
C SER A 36 -1.73 -7.05 -3.78
N SER A 37 -1.27 -8.08 -3.09
CA SER A 37 -0.34 -9.06 -3.68
C SER A 37 -1.00 -9.86 -4.79
N LEU A 38 -2.24 -10.33 -4.59
CA LEU A 38 -3.00 -11.00 -5.65
C LEU A 38 -3.19 -10.08 -6.86
N LEU A 39 -3.54 -8.81 -6.61
CA LEU A 39 -3.68 -7.83 -7.67
C LEU A 39 -2.36 -7.66 -8.45
N VAL A 40 -1.22 -7.59 -7.76
CA VAL A 40 0.08 -7.51 -8.44
C VAL A 40 0.33 -8.75 -9.30
N ASP A 41 0.06 -9.95 -8.80
CA ASP A 41 0.29 -11.18 -9.55
C ASP A 41 -0.56 -11.23 -10.83
N VAL A 42 -1.81 -10.76 -10.77
CA VAL A 42 -2.68 -10.59 -11.94
C VAL A 42 -2.09 -9.57 -12.91
N LEU A 43 -1.69 -8.38 -12.44
CA LEU A 43 -1.13 -7.32 -13.28
C LEU A 43 0.21 -7.71 -13.91
N ALA A 44 1.04 -8.48 -13.20
CA ALA A 44 2.33 -8.96 -13.69
C ALA A 44 2.18 -9.99 -14.84
N SER A 45 1.00 -10.58 -15.01
CA SER A 45 0.69 -11.50 -16.12
C SER A 45 0.47 -10.78 -17.47
N ASN A 46 0.43 -9.44 -17.47
CA ASN A 46 0.30 -8.61 -18.66
C ASN A 46 1.68 -8.18 -19.17
N GLU A 47 1.97 -8.46 -20.43
CA GLU A 47 3.28 -8.18 -21.02
C GLU A 47 3.64 -6.70 -21.05
N ALA A 48 2.65 -5.80 -21.08
CA ALA A 48 2.84 -4.36 -21.06
C ALA A 48 3.12 -3.81 -19.64
N VAL A 49 3.09 -4.64 -18.60
CA VAL A 49 3.26 -4.22 -17.20
C VAL A 49 4.56 -4.77 -16.62
N LYS A 50 5.20 -3.95 -15.79
CA LYS A 50 6.28 -4.39 -14.90
C LYS A 50 5.93 -3.95 -13.49
N THR A 51 5.79 -4.90 -12.58
CA THR A 51 5.45 -4.62 -11.18
C THR A 51 6.68 -4.72 -10.28
N SER A 52 6.74 -3.88 -9.25
CA SER A 52 7.69 -4.03 -8.15
C SER A 52 6.93 -4.32 -6.85
N GLN A 53 7.23 -5.47 -6.25
CA GLN A 53 6.72 -5.88 -4.93
C GLN A 53 7.74 -5.66 -3.81
N PHE A 54 8.85 -4.97 -4.07
CA PHE A 54 9.81 -4.68 -3.02
C PHE A 54 9.15 -3.80 -1.97
N GLU A 55 9.33 -4.16 -0.70
CA GLU A 55 8.63 -3.50 0.39
C GLU A 55 9.10 -2.04 0.61
N TRP A 56 10.32 -1.69 0.18
CA TRP A 56 10.87 -0.32 0.23
C TRP A 56 10.75 0.40 1.59
N TYR A 57 10.49 -0.32 2.69
CA TYR A 57 10.25 0.25 4.02
C TYR A 57 11.37 1.18 4.49
N HIS A 58 12.63 0.77 4.38
CA HIS A 58 13.76 1.60 4.80
C HIS A 58 13.98 2.85 3.94
N THR A 59 13.44 2.83 2.73
CA THR A 59 13.52 3.93 1.79
C THR A 59 12.39 4.93 2.05
N PHE A 60 11.17 4.43 2.26
CA PHE A 60 10.00 5.26 2.49
C PHE A 60 9.86 5.73 3.95
N LEU A 61 9.99 4.80 4.90
CA LEU A 61 9.73 5.00 6.33
C LEU A 61 11.03 4.98 7.15
N LYS A 62 11.84 6.02 6.98
CA LYS A 62 13.15 6.12 7.64
C LYS A 62 13.07 6.13 9.17
N THR A 63 11.96 6.62 9.73
CA THR A 63 11.73 6.64 11.18
C THR A 63 11.68 5.23 11.77
N LEU A 64 11.14 4.23 11.05
CA LEU A 64 11.12 2.85 11.55
C LEU A 64 12.53 2.33 11.84
N LYS A 65 13.53 2.70 11.02
CA LYS A 65 14.93 2.33 11.27
C LYS A 65 15.45 2.94 12.57
N ARG A 66 15.03 4.16 12.91
CA ARG A 66 15.38 4.83 14.17
C ARG A 66 14.68 4.18 15.36
N SER A 67 13.40 3.85 15.23
CA SER A 67 12.63 3.20 16.31
C SER A 67 13.20 1.84 16.68
N TYR A 68 13.52 0.98 15.70
CA TYR A 68 14.17 -0.31 15.97
C TYR A 68 15.52 -0.17 16.67
N ALA A 69 16.27 0.91 16.40
CA ALA A 69 17.55 1.17 17.04
C ALA A 69 17.42 1.85 18.42
N ALA A 70 16.35 2.61 18.66
CA ALA A 70 16.13 3.41 19.87
C ALA A 70 15.28 2.71 20.94
N GLN A 71 14.82 1.48 20.71
CA GLN A 71 13.86 0.75 21.57
C GLN A 71 12.48 1.42 21.73
N ASP A 72 12.18 2.45 20.96
CA ASP A 72 10.82 2.99 20.86
C ASP A 72 9.90 1.94 20.21
N PHE A 73 8.73 1.70 20.77
CA PHE A 73 7.74 0.74 20.25
C PHE A 73 6.86 1.34 19.14
N LEU A 74 7.46 2.17 18.29
CA LEU A 74 6.75 2.83 17.20
C LEU A 74 6.83 1.96 15.94
N THR A 75 5.68 1.53 15.45
CA THR A 75 5.55 0.79 14.18
C THR A 75 4.42 1.36 13.34
N ASP A 76 4.40 1.02 12.05
CA ASP A 76 3.35 1.39 11.11
C ASP A 76 1.99 0.75 11.45
N ILE A 77 1.96 -0.22 12.36
CA ILE A 77 0.73 -0.83 12.89
C ILE A 77 0.25 -0.13 14.17
N ILE A 78 1.17 0.33 15.02
CA ILE A 78 0.82 1.00 16.29
C ILE A 78 0.35 2.43 16.06
N ASP A 79 1.10 3.20 15.26
CA ASP A 79 0.81 4.62 15.03
C ASP A 79 1.28 5.04 13.63
N ILE A 80 0.39 4.80 12.66
CA ILE A 80 0.65 5.05 11.24
C ILE A 80 0.85 6.55 10.93
N GLU A 81 0.12 7.43 11.62
CA GLU A 81 0.14 8.87 11.39
C GLU A 81 1.49 9.44 11.82
N LYS A 82 1.95 9.09 13.04
CA LYS A 82 3.26 9.52 13.53
C LYS A 82 4.39 8.95 12.70
N VAL A 83 4.33 7.65 12.34
CA VAL A 83 5.34 7.03 11.47
C VAL A 83 5.43 7.72 10.12
N SER A 84 4.28 8.06 9.53
CA SER A 84 4.18 8.81 8.27
C SER A 84 4.83 10.20 8.42
N GLU A 85 4.35 11.02 9.36
CA GLU A 85 4.79 12.39 9.55
C GLU A 85 6.29 12.48 9.82
N GLU A 86 6.79 11.70 10.77
CA GLU A 86 8.21 11.72 11.13
C GLU A 86 9.09 11.22 9.98
N SER A 87 8.61 10.22 9.22
CA SER A 87 9.37 9.70 8.07
C SER A 87 9.49 10.75 6.99
N VAL A 88 8.39 11.39 6.60
CA VAL A 88 8.38 12.48 5.61
C VAL A 88 9.25 13.65 6.06
N ARG A 89 9.13 14.06 7.32
CA ARG A 89 9.91 15.18 7.89
C ARG A 89 11.41 14.90 7.86
N SER A 90 11.82 13.64 7.94
CA SER A 90 13.23 13.24 7.86
C SER A 90 13.82 13.27 6.45
N TRP A 91 12.99 13.40 5.40
CA TRP A 91 13.47 13.43 4.02
C TRP A 91 14.08 14.78 3.66
N ASN A 92 15.36 14.76 3.34
CA ASN A 92 16.06 15.93 2.79
C ASN A 92 15.96 16.00 1.26
N ALA A 93 16.53 17.05 0.65
CA ALA A 93 16.53 17.23 -0.80
C ALA A 93 17.20 16.07 -1.56
N PHE A 94 18.26 15.49 -1.00
CA PHE A 94 18.93 14.33 -1.59
C PHE A 94 18.01 13.10 -1.60
N ASP A 95 17.24 12.87 -0.55
CA ASP A 95 16.31 11.74 -0.48
C ASP A 95 15.21 11.84 -1.53
N ARG A 96 14.61 13.03 -1.67
CA ARG A 96 13.61 13.33 -2.69
C ARG A 96 14.19 13.16 -4.10
N PHE A 97 15.39 13.66 -4.33
CA PHE A 97 16.10 13.48 -5.60
C PHE A 97 16.40 12.00 -5.88
N TYR A 98 16.93 11.28 -4.89
CA TYR A 98 17.25 9.86 -4.99
C TYR A 98 16.03 9.06 -5.40
N MET A 99 14.89 9.28 -4.72
CA MET A 99 13.65 8.59 -5.02
C MET A 99 13.12 8.90 -6.40
N LYS A 100 13.09 10.18 -6.76
CA LYS A 100 12.62 10.62 -8.07
C LYS A 100 13.47 10.03 -9.19
N ALA A 101 14.79 10.14 -9.09
CA ALA A 101 15.71 9.62 -10.09
C ALA A 101 15.59 8.09 -10.23
N LEU A 102 15.56 7.35 -9.11
CA LEU A 102 15.51 5.90 -9.10
C LEU A 102 14.22 5.36 -9.74
N PHE A 103 13.06 5.87 -9.33
CA PHE A 103 11.79 5.33 -9.83
C PHE A 103 11.44 5.80 -11.23
N LYS A 104 11.80 7.03 -11.63
CA LYS A 104 11.68 7.41 -13.04
C LYS A 104 12.64 6.62 -13.92
N TYR A 105 13.83 6.27 -13.42
CA TYR A 105 14.73 5.36 -14.13
C TYR A 105 14.07 3.99 -14.34
N PHE A 106 13.49 3.38 -13.31
CA PHE A 106 12.79 2.10 -13.48
C PHE A 106 11.57 2.20 -14.39
N ALA A 107 10.81 3.30 -14.31
CA ALA A 107 9.66 3.55 -15.18
C ALA A 107 10.05 3.74 -16.64
N SER A 108 11.20 4.36 -16.91
CA SER A 108 11.72 4.60 -18.27
C SER A 108 12.66 3.52 -18.78
N TYR A 109 13.02 2.52 -17.98
CA TYR A 109 13.95 1.46 -18.38
C TYR A 109 13.41 0.57 -19.51
N SER A 110 12.09 0.53 -19.67
CA SER A 110 11.41 -0.23 -20.73
C SER A 110 10.18 0.51 -21.22
N ASP A 111 9.58 0.01 -22.31
CA ASP A 111 8.31 0.54 -22.79
C ASP A 111 7.11 0.17 -21.92
N LYS A 112 7.28 -0.79 -21.02
CA LYS A 112 6.25 -1.25 -20.07
C LYS A 112 5.84 -0.18 -19.05
N THR A 113 4.58 -0.23 -18.66
CA THR A 113 4.01 0.51 -17.54
C THR A 113 4.59 -0.03 -16.22
N TYR A 114 5.28 0.81 -15.47
CA TYR A 114 5.90 0.42 -14.20
C TYR A 114 4.98 0.73 -13.02
N ILE A 115 4.63 -0.30 -12.24
CA ILE A 115 3.72 -0.21 -11.11
C ILE A 115 4.45 -0.62 -9.83
N ILE A 116 4.40 0.20 -8.80
CA ILE A 116 5.03 -0.05 -7.51
C ILE A 116 3.94 -0.39 -6.49
N LYS A 117 4.12 -1.51 -5.78
CA LYS A 117 3.33 -1.87 -4.60
C LYS A 117 4.25 -2.01 -3.41
N SER A 118 3.93 -1.30 -2.35
CA SER A 118 4.50 -1.49 -1.01
C SER A 118 3.46 -1.04 0.02
N PRO A 119 3.31 -1.74 1.16
CA PRO A 119 2.43 -1.29 2.24
C PRO A 119 2.80 0.10 2.76
N ALA A 120 4.07 0.50 2.65
CA ALA A 120 4.57 1.79 3.11
C ALA A 120 4.14 2.98 2.23
N ILE A 121 3.71 2.75 0.98
CA ILE A 121 3.36 3.81 0.01
C ILE A 121 2.16 4.62 0.47
N SER A 122 1.17 3.96 1.08
CA SER A 122 -0.03 4.61 1.61
C SER A 122 0.26 5.62 2.72
N LEU A 123 1.45 5.58 3.32
CA LEU A 123 1.88 6.50 4.37
C LEU A 123 2.59 7.75 3.84
N ILE A 124 2.86 7.85 2.54
CA ILE A 124 3.64 8.96 1.95
C ILE A 124 3.03 9.47 0.63
N LEU A 125 1.70 9.36 0.50
CA LEU A 125 0.98 9.58 -0.75
C LEU A 125 1.17 11.00 -1.30
N LYS A 126 1.15 12.01 -0.42
CA LYS A 126 1.33 13.42 -0.79
C LYS A 126 2.71 13.66 -1.40
N GLU A 127 3.75 13.06 -0.81
CA GLU A 127 5.13 13.14 -1.32
C GLU A 127 5.25 12.45 -2.67
N LEU A 128 4.62 11.29 -2.84
CA LEU A 128 4.65 10.56 -4.11
C LEU A 128 3.97 11.36 -5.23
N GLN A 129 2.82 11.99 -4.96
CA GLN A 129 2.16 12.85 -5.96
C GLN A 129 3.03 14.04 -6.37
N GLN A 130 3.74 14.67 -5.41
CA GLN A 130 4.66 15.76 -5.72
C GLN A 130 5.87 15.29 -6.54
N LEU A 131 6.40 14.10 -6.24
CA LEU A 131 7.57 13.55 -6.94
C LEU A 131 7.21 13.06 -8.35
N PHE A 132 6.01 12.52 -8.53
CA PHE A 132 5.52 11.84 -9.72
C PHE A 132 4.12 12.34 -10.11
N PRO A 133 4.00 13.59 -10.59
CA PRO A 133 2.69 14.23 -10.83
C PRO A 133 1.86 13.58 -11.95
N LYS A 134 2.46 12.76 -12.81
CA LYS A 134 1.76 11.95 -13.82
C LYS A 134 1.52 10.50 -13.37
N GLY A 135 1.94 10.17 -12.15
CA GLY A 135 1.67 8.89 -11.52
C GLY A 135 0.18 8.69 -11.35
N LYS A 136 -0.26 7.43 -11.42
CA LYS A 136 -1.66 7.04 -11.20
C LYS A 136 -1.74 6.14 -9.99
N PHE A 137 -2.86 6.16 -9.28
CA PHE A 137 -3.07 5.37 -8.06
C PHE A 137 -4.19 4.36 -8.27
N ILE A 138 -3.90 3.10 -7.99
CA ILE A 138 -4.88 2.02 -7.96
C ILE A 138 -5.13 1.74 -6.48
N HIS A 139 -6.26 2.21 -5.96
CA HIS A 139 -6.64 1.98 -4.58
C HIS A 139 -7.46 0.70 -4.45
N LEU A 140 -6.91 -0.27 -3.71
CA LEU A 140 -7.59 -1.49 -3.33
C LEU A 140 -7.87 -1.47 -1.83
N TYR A 141 -9.13 -1.42 -1.46
CA TYR A 141 -9.57 -1.55 -0.06
C TYR A 141 -10.29 -2.88 0.18
N ARG A 142 -10.48 -3.26 1.43
CA ARG A 142 -11.05 -4.57 1.81
C ARG A 142 -11.83 -4.45 3.11
N ASN A 143 -12.79 -5.35 3.30
CA ASN A 143 -13.58 -5.46 4.53
C ASN A 143 -12.68 -5.37 5.79
N PRO A 144 -13.00 -4.46 6.74
CA PRO A 144 -12.13 -4.14 7.88
C PRO A 144 -11.91 -5.32 8.82
N TYR A 145 -12.93 -6.16 9.05
CA TYR A 145 -12.81 -7.32 9.92
C TYR A 145 -11.82 -8.34 9.36
N ALA A 146 -11.88 -8.60 8.04
CA ALA A 146 -10.94 -9.50 7.37
C ALA A 146 -9.49 -8.99 7.42
N VAL A 147 -9.29 -7.67 7.25
CA VAL A 147 -7.96 -7.05 7.37
C VAL A 147 -7.46 -7.16 8.81
N THR A 148 -8.28 -6.79 9.79
CA THR A 148 -7.97 -6.82 11.22
C THR A 148 -7.50 -8.20 11.65
N LEU A 149 -8.28 -9.25 11.35
CA LEU A 149 -7.90 -10.62 11.65
C LEU A 149 -6.64 -11.06 10.92
N SER A 150 -6.42 -10.61 9.68
CA SER A 150 -5.20 -10.94 8.95
C SER A 150 -3.96 -10.23 9.51
N VAL A 151 -4.08 -8.99 9.99
CA VAL A 151 -2.99 -8.25 10.63
C VAL A 151 -2.68 -8.89 11.97
N TYR A 152 -3.69 -9.10 12.82
CA TYR A 152 -3.52 -9.79 14.11
C TYR A 152 -2.82 -11.14 13.94
N LYS A 153 -3.32 -12.04 13.08
CA LYS A 153 -2.71 -13.37 12.88
C LYS A 153 -1.26 -13.31 12.39
N LYS A 154 -0.92 -12.31 11.57
CA LYS A 154 0.41 -12.17 10.98
C LYS A 154 1.41 -11.51 11.93
N GLU A 155 0.98 -10.49 12.66
CA GLU A 155 1.87 -9.58 13.37
C GLU A 155 1.99 -9.91 14.85
N TYR A 156 0.88 -10.28 15.51
CA TYR A 156 0.85 -10.51 16.96
C TYR A 156 1.82 -11.61 17.39
N PHE A 157 1.78 -12.76 16.72
CA PHE A 157 2.67 -13.89 17.03
C PHE A 157 4.10 -13.70 16.53
N ARG A 158 4.31 -12.78 15.57
CA ARG A 158 5.61 -12.54 14.95
C ARG A 158 6.50 -11.61 15.77
N VAL A 159 5.90 -10.62 16.45
CA VAL A 159 6.63 -9.61 17.21
C VAL A 159 6.41 -9.88 18.70
N GLU A 160 7.45 -10.35 19.37
CA GLU A 160 7.42 -10.71 20.80
C GLU A 160 6.87 -9.57 21.67
N ARG A 161 7.35 -8.34 21.45
CA ARG A 161 6.91 -7.16 22.20
C ARG A 161 5.41 -6.83 22.04
N TYR A 162 4.75 -7.22 20.94
CA TYR A 162 3.28 -7.08 20.86
C TYR A 162 2.57 -7.96 21.88
N ARG A 163 3.11 -9.16 22.17
CA ARG A 163 2.55 -10.10 23.15
C ARG A 163 2.90 -9.74 24.60
N GLU A 164 3.95 -8.97 24.81
CA GLU A 164 4.31 -8.42 26.13
C GLU A 164 3.40 -7.25 26.52
N VAL A 165 2.95 -6.47 25.54
CA VAL A 165 2.22 -5.20 25.78
C VAL A 165 0.71 -5.35 25.63
N TYR A 166 0.25 -6.24 24.75
CA TYR A 166 -1.18 -6.39 24.44
C TYR A 166 -1.63 -7.83 24.64
N THR A 167 -2.84 -7.98 25.14
CA THR A 167 -3.63 -9.21 24.95
C THR A 167 -4.03 -9.37 23.49
N GLU A 168 -4.51 -10.55 23.10
CA GLU A 168 -4.99 -10.80 21.75
C GLU A 168 -6.15 -9.87 21.34
N THR A 169 -7.09 -9.64 22.25
CA THR A 169 -8.25 -8.77 22.02
C THR A 169 -7.82 -7.32 21.86
N GLU A 170 -6.92 -6.83 22.72
CA GLU A 170 -6.37 -5.47 22.59
C GLU A 170 -5.60 -5.32 21.27
N PHE A 171 -4.81 -6.31 20.88
CA PHE A 171 -4.08 -6.23 19.61
C PHE A 171 -5.01 -6.28 18.39
N LYS A 172 -6.16 -6.96 18.46
CA LYS A 172 -7.19 -6.86 17.42
C LYS A 172 -7.75 -5.44 17.32
N ALA A 173 -7.96 -4.74 18.44
CA ALA A 173 -8.33 -3.33 18.41
C ALA A 173 -7.22 -2.44 17.82
N VAL A 174 -5.94 -2.72 18.11
CA VAL A 174 -4.79 -2.04 17.47
C VAL A 174 -4.81 -2.26 15.95
N ALA A 175 -4.96 -3.51 15.50
CA ALA A 175 -5.06 -3.86 14.08
C ALA A 175 -6.27 -3.21 13.38
N ALA A 176 -7.36 -3.02 14.11
CA ALA A 176 -8.55 -2.31 13.63
C ALA A 176 -8.30 -0.81 13.45
N ASN A 177 -7.66 -0.17 14.43
CA ASN A 177 -7.25 1.22 14.34
C ASN A 177 -6.24 1.43 13.20
N TYR A 178 -5.31 0.51 12.99
CA TYR A 178 -4.41 0.52 11.83
C TYR A 178 -5.18 0.59 10.50
N TRP A 179 -6.20 -0.26 10.31
CA TRP A 179 -7.03 -0.21 9.11
C TRP A 179 -7.74 1.15 9.00
N ASN A 180 -8.36 1.62 10.09
CA ASN A 180 -9.15 2.85 10.08
C ASN A 180 -8.28 4.08 9.75
N SER A 181 -7.15 4.26 10.44
CA SER A 181 -6.22 5.36 10.20
C SER A 181 -5.60 5.29 8.80
N SER A 182 -5.26 4.10 8.32
CA SER A 182 -4.75 3.93 6.95
C SER A 182 -5.82 4.31 5.91
N MET A 183 -7.07 3.89 6.11
CA MET A 183 -8.17 4.21 5.19
C MET A 183 -8.49 5.69 5.20
N LYS A 184 -8.48 6.34 6.37
CA LYS A 184 -8.65 7.79 6.50
C LYS A 184 -7.55 8.55 5.76
N GLY A 185 -6.28 8.18 5.95
CA GLY A 185 -5.16 8.81 5.25
C GLY A 185 -5.23 8.67 3.73
N VAL A 186 -5.67 7.50 3.23
CA VAL A 186 -5.90 7.30 1.78
C VAL A 186 -7.09 8.13 1.31
N GLU A 187 -8.21 8.13 2.03
CA GLU A 187 -9.41 8.89 1.68
C GLU A 187 -9.13 10.40 1.59
N ASP A 188 -8.44 10.96 2.59
CA ASP A 188 -8.03 12.36 2.59
C ASP A 188 -7.12 12.69 1.40
N PHE A 189 -6.24 11.76 1.02
CA PHE A 189 -5.40 11.91 -0.17
C PHE A 189 -6.21 11.87 -1.46
N LEU A 190 -7.10 10.89 -1.64
CA LEU A 190 -7.92 10.74 -2.85
C LEU A 190 -8.84 11.94 -3.04
N ASN A 191 -9.38 12.51 -1.95
CA ASN A 191 -10.17 13.74 -1.99
C ASN A 191 -9.36 14.99 -2.34
N SER A 192 -8.02 14.93 -2.29
CA SER A 192 -7.12 16.04 -2.60
C SER A 192 -6.56 16.02 -4.04
N ILE A 193 -6.87 15.00 -4.83
CA ILE A 193 -6.36 14.81 -6.20
C ILE A 193 -7.51 14.64 -7.21
N ASP A 194 -7.20 14.82 -8.48
CA ASP A 194 -8.18 14.67 -9.57
C ASP A 194 -8.65 13.21 -9.69
N LYS A 195 -9.96 13.02 -9.95
CA LYS A 195 -10.58 11.69 -10.05
C LYS A 195 -10.01 10.85 -11.18
N GLU A 196 -9.44 11.46 -12.21
CA GLU A 196 -8.77 10.81 -13.33
C GLU A 196 -7.38 10.24 -12.95
N THR A 197 -6.85 10.64 -11.80
CA THR A 197 -5.52 10.23 -11.30
C THR A 197 -5.59 8.93 -10.52
N PHE A 198 -6.77 8.49 -10.10
CA PHE A 198 -6.93 7.24 -9.37
C PHE A 198 -8.10 6.37 -9.88
N LEU A 199 -7.96 5.07 -9.63
CA LEU A 199 -9.03 4.08 -9.78
C LEU A 199 -9.17 3.36 -8.44
N GLU A 200 -10.37 3.38 -7.88
CA GLU A 200 -10.68 2.79 -6.58
C GLU A 200 -11.70 1.64 -6.73
N PHE A 201 -11.46 0.53 -6.02
CA PHE A 201 -12.40 -0.58 -5.91
C PHE A 201 -12.09 -1.45 -4.69
N SER A 202 -13.09 -2.24 -4.27
CA SER A 202 -12.95 -3.18 -3.17
C SER A 202 -12.34 -4.52 -3.61
N TYR A 203 -11.70 -5.22 -2.67
CA TYR A 203 -11.25 -6.60 -2.83
C TYR A 203 -12.41 -7.54 -3.10
N GLU A 204 -13.58 -7.27 -2.53
CA GLU A 204 -14.79 -8.02 -2.74
C GLU A 204 -15.28 -7.90 -4.19
N GLU A 205 -15.29 -6.69 -4.76
CA GLU A 205 -15.57 -6.50 -6.19
C GLU A 205 -14.53 -7.19 -7.08
N PHE A 206 -13.24 -7.05 -6.74
CA PHE A 206 -12.16 -7.67 -7.50
C PHE A 206 -12.26 -9.19 -7.51
N THR A 207 -12.55 -9.81 -6.37
CA THR A 207 -12.67 -11.27 -6.29
C THR A 207 -13.98 -11.81 -6.85
N LYS A 208 -15.03 -10.99 -6.90
CA LYS A 208 -16.30 -11.34 -7.55
C LYS A 208 -16.20 -11.40 -9.07
N ASP A 209 -15.51 -10.44 -9.69
CA ASP A 209 -15.28 -10.41 -11.13
C ASP A 209 -13.92 -9.80 -11.48
N ALA A 210 -12.88 -10.60 -11.27
CA ALA A 210 -11.50 -10.18 -11.49
C ALA A 210 -11.22 -9.83 -12.95
N ARG A 211 -11.88 -10.50 -13.91
CA ARG A 211 -11.70 -10.23 -15.34
C ARG A 211 -12.21 -8.84 -15.69
N LYS A 212 -13.41 -8.49 -15.25
CA LYS A 212 -13.99 -7.16 -15.45
C LYS A 212 -13.12 -6.09 -14.79
N LYS A 213 -12.76 -6.26 -13.52
CA LYS A 213 -11.96 -5.27 -12.79
C LYS A 213 -10.56 -5.10 -13.38
N THR A 214 -9.95 -6.17 -13.87
CA THR A 214 -8.65 -6.10 -14.55
C THR A 214 -8.75 -5.36 -15.89
N ALA A 215 -9.86 -5.52 -16.63
CA ALA A 215 -10.12 -4.75 -17.84
C ALA A 215 -10.31 -3.24 -17.55
N GLU A 216 -11.01 -2.89 -16.46
CA GLU A 216 -11.13 -1.50 -15.98
C GLU A 216 -9.75 -0.90 -15.66
N ILE A 217 -8.88 -1.65 -14.98
CA ILE A 217 -7.50 -1.23 -14.69
C ILE A 217 -6.68 -1.06 -15.97
N ALA A 218 -6.83 -1.96 -16.94
CA ALA A 218 -6.12 -1.86 -18.22
C ALA A 218 -6.50 -0.58 -18.97
N GLY A 219 -7.80 -0.25 -19.03
CA GLY A 219 -8.29 1.01 -19.59
C GLY A 219 -7.76 2.23 -18.83
N PHE A 220 -7.81 2.18 -17.49
CA PHE A 220 -7.29 3.25 -16.64
C PHE A 220 -5.79 3.51 -16.85
N LEU A 221 -4.98 2.45 -17.00
CA LEU A 221 -3.55 2.55 -17.26
C LEU A 221 -3.19 2.76 -18.74
N ASN A 222 -4.17 2.73 -19.65
CA ASN A 222 -3.98 2.76 -21.10
C ASN A 222 -3.00 1.68 -21.60
N ILE A 223 -3.23 0.44 -21.17
CA ILE A 223 -2.48 -0.75 -21.60
C ILE A 223 -3.40 -1.75 -22.31
N SER A 224 -2.82 -2.73 -23.00
CA SER A 224 -3.60 -3.80 -23.62
C SER A 224 -4.36 -4.61 -22.56
N ASN A 225 -5.61 -4.98 -22.85
CA ASN A 225 -6.39 -5.87 -22.00
C ASN A 225 -6.08 -7.36 -22.29
N ASN A 226 -4.80 -7.74 -22.18
CA ASN A 226 -4.34 -9.11 -22.38
C ASN A 226 -3.58 -9.59 -21.14
N PHE A 227 -4.21 -10.51 -20.39
CA PHE A 227 -3.69 -11.03 -19.13
C PHE A 227 -3.62 -12.55 -19.22
N SER A 228 -2.44 -13.12 -18.97
CA SER A 228 -2.22 -14.58 -18.98
C SER A 228 -2.60 -15.26 -17.66
N TYR A 229 -3.09 -14.51 -16.67
CA TYR A 229 -3.49 -15.04 -15.37
C TYR A 229 -4.73 -15.95 -15.45
N ASP A 230 -4.71 -17.07 -14.74
CA ASP A 230 -5.88 -17.93 -14.59
C ASP A 230 -6.84 -17.38 -13.52
N PHE A 231 -7.79 -16.57 -13.98
CA PHE A 231 -8.82 -15.98 -13.12
C PHE A 231 -9.71 -17.01 -12.39
N SER A 232 -9.78 -18.25 -12.87
CA SER A 232 -10.59 -19.30 -12.24
C SER A 232 -10.03 -19.74 -10.89
N THR A 233 -8.79 -19.38 -10.55
CA THR A 233 -8.14 -19.65 -9.26
C THR A 233 -8.49 -18.62 -8.18
N ILE A 234 -9.04 -17.47 -8.55
CA ILE A 234 -9.29 -16.37 -7.61
C ILE A 234 -10.47 -16.69 -6.71
N ARG A 235 -10.23 -16.66 -5.40
CA ARG A 235 -11.26 -16.85 -4.37
C ARG A 235 -11.13 -15.78 -3.31
N SER A 236 -12.29 -15.30 -2.81
CA SER A 236 -12.31 -14.40 -1.67
C SER A 236 -11.81 -15.12 -0.42
N THR A 237 -10.96 -14.46 0.35
CA THR A 237 -10.44 -14.98 1.62
C THR A 237 -11.14 -14.35 2.84
N ASN A 238 -12.32 -13.76 2.64
CA ASN A 238 -13.11 -13.12 3.71
C ASN A 238 -13.81 -14.11 4.65
N TYR A 239 -13.85 -15.41 4.34
CA TYR A 239 -14.40 -16.46 5.21
C TYR A 239 -13.84 -16.43 6.65
N LYS A 240 -12.67 -15.82 6.85
CA LYS A 240 -12.03 -15.68 8.16
C LYS A 240 -12.83 -14.86 9.17
N ILE A 241 -13.76 -14.02 8.71
CA ILE A 241 -14.62 -13.16 9.53
C ILE A 241 -15.50 -13.98 10.48
N GLU A 242 -15.88 -15.20 10.10
CA GLU A 242 -16.77 -16.10 10.87
C GLU A 242 -16.22 -16.50 12.26
N ASN A 243 -14.96 -16.16 12.57
CA ASN A 243 -14.30 -16.52 13.83
C ASN A 243 -14.34 -15.42 14.90
N LEU A 244 -15.07 -14.32 14.69
CA LEU A 244 -15.17 -13.24 15.67
C LEU A 244 -16.25 -13.54 16.72
N SER A 245 -15.94 -13.32 18.00
CA SER A 245 -16.95 -13.38 19.06
C SER A 245 -17.85 -12.14 19.04
N THR A 246 -19.03 -12.23 19.66
CA THR A 246 -19.95 -11.09 19.80
C THR A 246 -19.30 -9.91 20.54
N GLU A 247 -18.46 -10.17 21.54
CA GLU A 247 -17.70 -9.16 22.27
C GLU A 247 -16.68 -8.47 21.37
N GLU A 248 -15.98 -9.23 20.52
CA GLU A 248 -15.03 -8.68 19.56
C GLU A 248 -15.73 -7.81 18.52
N VAL A 249 -16.89 -8.25 18.00
CA VAL A 249 -17.70 -7.44 17.08
C VAL A 249 -18.13 -6.14 17.74
N LYS A 250 -18.65 -6.18 18.97
CA LYS A 250 -19.04 -4.98 19.73
C LYS A 250 -17.86 -4.02 19.95
N MET A 251 -16.66 -4.53 20.19
CA MET A 251 -15.45 -3.73 20.35
C MET A 251 -14.98 -3.10 19.02
N LEU A 252 -15.08 -3.84 17.93
CA LEU A 252 -14.54 -3.44 16.62
C LEU A 252 -15.47 -2.48 15.86
N ASN A 253 -16.79 -2.66 15.95
CA ASN A 253 -17.77 -1.86 15.20
C ASN A 253 -17.59 -0.33 15.38
N PRO A 254 -17.39 0.20 16.60
CA PRO A 254 -17.19 1.63 16.79
C PRO A 254 -15.93 2.17 16.11
N ILE A 255 -14.86 1.37 16.03
CA ILE A 255 -13.58 1.76 15.41
C ILE A 255 -13.75 1.96 13.90
N PHE A 256 -14.54 1.10 13.25
CA PHE A 256 -14.67 1.11 11.79
C PHE A 256 -15.75 2.04 11.25
N ARG A 257 -16.67 2.51 12.10
CA ARG A 257 -17.93 3.16 11.71
C ARG A 257 -17.77 4.16 10.57
N GLU A 258 -16.92 5.17 10.76
CA GLU A 258 -16.75 6.26 9.80
C GLU A 258 -16.30 5.76 8.42
N MET A 259 -15.24 4.94 8.38
CA MET A 259 -14.68 4.46 7.12
C MET A 259 -15.52 3.36 6.47
N MET A 260 -16.29 2.59 7.24
CA MET A 260 -17.26 1.64 6.70
C MET A 260 -18.41 2.36 6.01
N GLU A 261 -18.98 3.39 6.64
CA GLU A 261 -20.01 4.23 6.03
C GLU A 261 -19.52 4.83 4.70
N LYS A 262 -18.32 5.43 4.69
CA LYS A 262 -17.71 5.99 3.46
C LYS A 262 -17.46 4.96 2.37
N LYS A 263 -17.18 3.70 2.73
CA LYS A 263 -16.86 2.62 1.78
C LYS A 263 -18.02 1.65 1.54
N ASN A 264 -19.22 1.99 2.00
CA ASN A 264 -20.44 1.20 1.87
C ASN A 264 -20.28 -0.24 2.38
N TYR A 265 -19.63 -0.41 3.53
CA TYR A 265 -19.62 -1.68 4.26
C TYR A 265 -20.64 -1.63 5.41
N GLU A 266 -21.38 -2.73 5.57
CA GLU A 266 -22.29 -2.92 6.70
C GLU A 266 -21.57 -3.52 7.91
N PRO A 267 -21.85 -3.05 9.14
CA PRO A 267 -21.35 -3.66 10.36
C PRO A 267 -21.89 -5.07 10.53
N ILE A 268 -21.08 -5.94 11.15
CA ILE A 268 -21.51 -7.28 11.53
C ILE A 268 -22.26 -7.19 12.86
N HIS A 269 -23.25 -8.05 13.04
CA HIS A 269 -24.10 -8.16 14.24
C HIS A 269 -23.78 -9.41 15.04
#